data_AF-A0A9X2L3C3-F1
#
_entry.id   AF-A0A9X2L3C3-F1
#
_cell.length_a   1.000
_cell.length_b   1.000
_cell.length_c   1.000
_cell.angle_alpha   90.00
_cell.angle_beta   90.00
_cell.angle_gamma   90.00
#
_symmetry.space_group_name_H-M   'P 1'
#
loop_
_entity.id
_entity.type
_entity.pdbx_description
1 polymer ?
#
loop_
_entity_poly.entity_id
_entity_poly.type
_entity_poly.pdbx_seq_one_letter_code
_entity_poly.pdbx_strand_id
1 'polypeptide(L)'
;MTLMYLLSYITIGLVIGWLSRVITRDRGVTMLPSLAFGVLGALADTFIVQAVGLAGTAFYAVVGAVGVLFTVNVFRQDDPIFVETEKA
;
A
#
# COMPACT_ATOMS: atom_id res chain seq x y z
N MET A 1 -9.92 -10.29 -15.58
CA MET A 1 -9.32 -10.54 -14.25
C MET A 1 -10.17 -11.55 -13.50
N THR A 2 -9.61 -12.63 -12.95
CA THR A 2 -10.39 -13.59 -12.13
C THR A 2 -10.40 -13.15 -10.67
N LEU A 3 -11.38 -13.62 -9.88
CA LEU A 3 -11.45 -13.34 -8.44
C LEU A 3 -10.17 -13.74 -7.71
N MET A 4 -9.56 -14.87 -8.11
CA MET A 4 -8.31 -15.35 -7.52
C MET A 4 -7.16 -14.36 -7.74
N TYR A 5 -7.04 -13.78 -8.94
CA TYR A 5 -6.02 -12.76 -9.22
C TYR A 5 -6.28 -11.46 -8.45
N LEU A 6 -7.54 -11.05 -8.30
CA LEU A 6 -7.88 -9.87 -7.52
C LEU A 6 -7.46 -10.05 -6.05
N LEU A 7 -7.81 -11.20 -5.46
CA LEU A 7 -7.46 -11.52 -4.08
C LEU A 7 -5.95 -11.56 -3.86
N SER A 8 -5.18 -12.14 -4.79
CA SER A 8 -3.73 -12.19 -4.66
C SER A 8 -3.07 -10.81 -4.72
N TYR A 9 -3.55 -9.87 -5.54
CA TYR A 9 -3.02 -8.49 -5.53
C TYR A 9 -3.41 -7.73 -4.26
N ILE A 10 -4.62 -7.95 -3.74
CA ILE A 10 -5.00 -7.42 -2.42
C ILE A 10 -4.09 -7.98 -1.34
N THR A 11 -3.81 -9.29 -1.34
CA THR A 11 -2.88 -9.90 -0.37
C THR A 11 -1.48 -9.29 -0.48
N ILE A 12 -0.96 -9.09 -1.70
CA ILE A 12 0.34 -8.42 -1.91
C ILE A 12 0.32 -7.02 -1.30
N GLY A 13 -0.71 -6.22 -1.59
CA GLY A 13 -0.85 -4.88 -1.04
C GLY A 13 -0.93 -4.85 0.48
N LEU A 14 -1.66 -5.80 1.09
CA LEU A 14 -1.74 -5.94 2.56
C LEU A 14 -0.39 -6.33 3.18
N VAL A 15 0.32 -7.29 2.58
CA VAL A 15 1.64 -7.72 3.06
C VAL A 15 2.63 -6.56 3.00
N ILE A 16 2.65 -5.80 1.91
CA ILE A 16 3.56 -4.66 1.75
C ILE A 16 3.16 -3.51 2.69
N GLY A 17 1.86 -3.24 2.85
CA GLY A 17 1.37 -2.25 3.82
C GLY A 17 1.74 -2.59 5.26
N TRP A 18 1.62 -3.87 5.63
CA TRP A 18 2.07 -4.36 6.93
C TRP A 18 3.58 -4.23 7.09
N LEU A 19 4.35 -4.67 6.10
CA LEU A 19 5.81 -4.61 6.13
C LEU A 19 6.30 -3.16 6.24
N SER A 20 5.68 -2.24 5.50
CA SER A 20 5.95 -0.81 5.55
C SER A 20 5.78 -0.25 6.96
N ARG A 21 4.67 -0.59 7.65
CA ARG A 21 4.45 -0.19 9.05
C ARG A 21 5.50 -0.79 9.99
N VAL A 22 5.86 -2.06 9.81
CA VAL A 22 6.89 -2.71 10.65
C VAL A 22 8.24 -2.01 10.52
N ILE A 23 8.61 -1.58 9.31
CA ILE A 23 9.87 -0.88 9.03
C ILE A 23 9.84 0.56 9.56
N THR A 24 8.74 1.28 9.35
CA THR A 24 8.62 2.71 9.70
C THR A 24 8.24 2.96 11.16
N ARG A 25 7.68 1.95 11.86
CA ARG A 25 7.21 2.03 13.25
C ARG A 25 6.46 3.33 13.52
N ASP A 26 6.97 4.16 14.43
CA ASP A 26 6.28 5.36 14.93
C ASP A 26 6.48 6.59 14.04
N ARG A 27 7.40 6.52 13.06
CA ARG A 27 7.68 7.62 12.14
C ARG A 27 6.83 7.58 10.86
N GLY A 28 6.03 6.53 10.68
CA GLY A 28 5.25 6.29 9.47
C GLY A 28 3.74 6.39 9.67
N VAL A 29 3.01 6.17 8.58
CA VAL A 29 1.54 6.04 8.54
C VAL A 29 1.09 4.96 9.54
N THR A 30 -0.06 5.16 10.20
CA THR A 30 -0.64 4.16 11.10
C THR A 30 -1.03 2.87 10.34
N MET A 31 -1.26 1.79 11.07
CA MET A 31 -1.43 0.44 10.50
C MET A 31 -2.53 0.37 9.44
N LEU A 32 -3.74 0.86 9.76
CA LEU A 32 -4.90 0.80 8.86
C LEU A 32 -4.68 1.56 7.54
N PRO A 33 -4.25 2.84 7.55
CA PRO A 33 -3.98 3.52 6.30
C PRO A 33 -2.79 2.92 5.54
N SER A 34 -1.78 2.36 6.21
CA SER A 34 -0.68 1.65 5.52
C SER A 34 -1.19 0.43 4.73
N LEU A 35 -2.10 -0.34 5.31
CA LEU A 35 -2.74 -1.45 4.59
C LEU A 35 -3.57 -0.96 3.40
N ALA A 36 -4.37 0.09 3.61
CA ALA A 36 -5.21 0.65 2.56
C ALA A 36 -4.37 1.18 1.38
N PHE A 37 -3.33 1.96 1.65
CA PHE A 37 -2.44 2.49 0.62
C PHE A 37 -1.64 1.38 -0.09
N GLY A 38 -1.24 0.33 0.62
CA GLY A 38 -0.62 -0.84 0.00
C GLY A 38 -1.55 -1.56 -0.98
N VAL A 39 -2.81 -1.78 -0.60
CA VAL A 39 -3.82 -2.38 -1.48
C VAL A 39 -4.16 -1.48 -2.66
N LEU A 40 -4.38 -0.19 -2.42
CA LEU A 40 -4.68 0.77 -3.48
C LEU A 40 -3.53 0.89 -4.48
N GLY A 41 -2.28 0.95 -4.01
CA GLY A 41 -1.10 0.98 -4.87
C GLY A 41 -0.95 -0.29 -5.70
N ALA A 42 -1.14 -1.47 -5.09
CA ALA A 42 -1.09 -2.73 -5.82
C ALA A 42 -2.17 -2.84 -6.90
N LEU A 43 -3.41 -2.44 -6.60
CA LEU A 43 -4.55 -2.51 -7.51
C LEU A 43 -4.47 -1.47 -8.63
N ALA A 44 -4.04 -0.24 -8.32
CA ALA A 44 -3.88 0.82 -9.31
C ALA A 44 -2.82 0.43 -10.35
N ASP A 45 -1.67 -0.09 -9.91
CA ASP A 45 -0.58 -0.43 -10.83
C ASP A 45 -0.91 -1.68 -11.66
N THR A 46 -1.54 -2.69 -11.07
CA THR A 46 -2.05 -3.84 -11.84
C THR A 46 -3.12 -3.49 -12.85
N PHE A 47 -3.95 -2.48 -12.57
CA PHE A 47 -4.93 -1.98 -13.54
C PHE A 47 -4.23 -1.27 -14.71
N ILE A 48 -3.25 -0.40 -14.44
CA ILE A 48 -2.48 0.31 -15.46
C ILE A 48 -1.75 -0.69 -16.37
N VAL A 49 -1.06 -1.67 -15.80
CA VAL A 49 -0.28 -2.67 -16.56
C VAL A 49 -1.20 -3.52 -17.44
N GLN A 50 -2.37 -3.90 -16.94
CA GLN A 50 -3.37 -4.62 -17.74
C GLN A 50 -3.92 -3.75 -18.87
N ALA A 51 -4.18 -2.47 -18.63
CA ALA A 51 -4.66 -1.55 -19.66
C ALA A 51 -3.65 -1.34 -20.79
N VAL A 52 -2.35 -1.38 -20.48
CA VAL A 52 -1.25 -1.23 -21.45
C VAL A 52 -0.86 -2.57 -22.10
N GLY A 53 -1.40 -3.70 -21.63
CA GLY A 53 -1.13 -5.03 -22.20
C GLY A 53 0.26 -5.57 -21.86
N LEU A 54 0.86 -5.10 -20.77
CA LEU A 54 2.20 -5.50 -20.32
C LEU A 54 2.16 -6.85 -19.57
N ALA A 55 3.18 -7.67 -19.78
CA ALA A 55 3.37 -8.92 -19.03
C ALA A 55 3.98 -8.64 -17.64
N GLY A 56 3.66 -9.48 -16.65
CA GLY A 56 4.27 -9.39 -15.32
C GLY A 56 3.51 -8.53 -14.30
N THR A 57 2.17 -8.50 -14.38
CA THR A 57 1.27 -7.73 -13.50
C THR A 57 1.57 -7.87 -12.00
N ALA A 58 2.01 -9.04 -11.53
CA ALA A 58 2.36 -9.25 -10.13
C ALA A 58 3.60 -8.47 -9.69
N PHE A 59 4.61 -8.32 -10.55
CA PHE A 59 5.81 -7.54 -10.25
C PHE A 59 5.44 -6.06 -10.07
N TYR A 60 4.63 -5.54 -11.00
CA TYR A 60 4.15 -4.16 -10.93
C TYR A 60 3.24 -3.93 -9.72
N ALA A 61 2.40 -4.89 -9.32
CA ALA A 61 1.63 -4.79 -8.08
C ALA A 61 2.51 -4.47 -6.86
N VAL A 62 3.69 -5.10 -6.77
CA VAL A 62 4.66 -4.86 -5.70
C VAL A 62 5.26 -3.45 -5.82
N VAL A 63 5.68 -3.07 -7.03
CA VAL A 63 6.27 -1.75 -7.30
C VAL A 63 5.28 -0.63 -6.97
N GLY A 64 4.03 -0.74 -7.42
CA GLY A 64 2.96 0.21 -7.11
C GLY A 64 2.68 0.33 -5.62
N ALA A 65 2.55 -0.79 -4.90
CA ALA A 65 2.33 -0.77 -3.46
C ALA A 65 3.49 -0.10 -2.71
N VAL A 66 4.74 -0.46 -3.03
CA VAL A 66 5.93 0.14 -2.41
C VAL A 66 6.03 1.62 -2.75
N GLY A 67 5.83 2.00 -4.01
CA GLY A 67 5.93 3.39 -4.47
C GLY A 67 4.89 4.29 -3.81
N VAL A 68 3.63 3.85 -3.73
CA VAL A 68 2.57 4.60 -3.04
C VAL A 68 2.88 4.73 -1.56
N LEU A 69 3.26 3.64 -0.88
CA LEU A 69 3.58 3.69 0.55
C LEU A 69 4.80 4.53 0.86
N PHE A 70 5.83 4.48 0.02
CA PHE A 70 6.99 5.35 0.14
C PHE A 70 6.59 6.81 -0.01
N THR A 71 5.81 7.14 -1.04
CA THR A 71 5.28 8.49 -1.27
C THR A 71 4.51 9.00 -0.06
N VAL A 72 3.54 8.22 0.44
CA VAL A 72 2.72 8.62 1.60
C VAL A 72 3.58 8.77 2.86
N ASN A 73 4.57 7.90 3.08
CA ASN A 73 5.45 8.01 4.24
C ASN A 73 6.42 9.21 4.13
N VAL A 74 6.92 9.54 2.94
CA VAL A 74 7.79 10.70 2.71
C VAL A 74 7.02 12.01 2.93
N PHE A 75 5.79 12.09 2.42
CA PHE A 75 4.98 13.31 2.57
C PHE A 75 4.28 13.45 3.94
N ARG A 76 4.34 12.43 4.81
CA ARG A 76 3.85 12.49 6.21
C ARG A 76 4.88 12.97 7.22
N GLN A 77 5.99 13.56 6.77
CA GLN A 77 7.09 13.95 7.66
C GLN A 77 6.74 14.99 8.74
N ASP A 78 5.62 15.70 8.64
CA ASP A 78 5.20 16.66 9.67
C ASP A 78 3.79 16.33 10.22
N ASP A 79 3.78 15.94 11.49
CA ASP A 79 2.66 15.70 12.42
C ASP A 79 1.62 14.60 12.14
N PRO A 80 1.26 13.81 13.18
CA PRO A 80 0.25 12.76 13.07
C PRO A 80 -1.17 13.36 12.97
N ILE A 81 -1.77 13.29 11.78
CA ILE A 81 -3.16 13.72 11.50
C ILE A 81 -4.22 12.94 12.33
N PHE A 82 -3.84 11.82 12.94
CA PHE A 82 -4.73 10.99 13.77
C PHE A 82 -4.02 10.66 15.08
N VAL A 83 -4.13 11.55 16.06
CA VAL A 83 -3.88 11.21 17.47
C VAL A 83 -5.07 10.37 17.91
N GLU A 84 -4.83 9.12 18.34
CA GLU A 84 -5.81 8.43 19.17
C GLU A 84 -6.00 9.30 20.41
N THR A 85 -7.18 9.90 20.56
CA THR A 85 -7.55 10.57 21.80
C THR A 85 -7.62 9.50 22.88
N GLU A 86 -6.51 9.31 23.57
CA GLU A 86 -6.49 8.62 24.85
C GLU A 86 -7.47 9.37 25.75
N LYS A 87 -8.59 8.71 26.05
CA LYS A 87 -9.60 9.24 26.98
C LYS A 87 -8.95 9.28 28.35
N ALA A 88 -8.56 10.48 28.77
CA ALA A 88 -8.30 10.81 30.17
C ALA A 88 -9.59 10.67 31.01
#